data_AF-A0A1R1PKN0-F1
#
_entry.id   AF-A0A1R1PKN0-F1
#
_cell.length_a   1.000
_cell.length_b   1.000
_cell.length_c   1.000
_cell.angle_alpha   90.00
_cell.angle_beta   90.00
_cell.angle_gamma   90.00
#
_symmetry.space_group_name_H-M   'P 1'
#
loop_
_entity.id
_entity.type
_entity.pdbx_description
1 polymer ?
#
loop_
_entity_poly.entity_id
_entity_poly.type
_entity_poly.pdbx_seq_one_letter_code
_entity_poly.pdbx_strand_id
1 'polypeptide(L)' 'MDGNRRFAKANKIPTKEGHLKGFQSLINMLEWCLELDIKAITVYAFSIDNYKRPQEEVVTLMEMAKEKIAELSFKK' A
#
# COMPACT_ATOMS: atom_id res chain seq x y z
N MET A 1 0.17 5.75 -3.54
CA MET A 1 0.29 4.74 -4.62
C MET A 1 -1.05 4.56 -5.29
N ASP A 2 -1.13 4.94 -6.56
CA ASP A 2 -2.34 4.84 -7.35
C ASP A 2 -2.17 3.73 -8.40
N GLY A 3 -3.28 3.19 -8.89
CA GLY A 3 -3.28 2.18 -9.94
C GLY A 3 -3.51 0.75 -9.45
N ASN A 4 -3.49 0.46 -8.15
CA ASN A 4 -3.67 -0.91 -7.61
C ASN A 4 -4.92 -1.62 -8.16
N ARG A 5 -6.06 -0.92 -8.22
CA ARG A 5 -7.32 -1.45 -8.79
C ARG A 5 -7.22 -1.67 -10.31
N ARG A 6 -6.56 -0.75 -11.03
CA ARG A 6 -6.34 -0.86 -12.48
C ARG A 6 -5.40 -2.02 -12.80
N PHE A 7 -4.33 -2.17 -12.03
CA PHE A 7 -3.41 -3.29 -12.09
C PHE A 7 -4.12 -4.63 -11.84
N ALA A 8 -4.95 -4.71 -10.80
CA ALA A 8 -5.72 -5.91 -10.51
C ALA A 8 -6.64 -6.29 -11.69
N LYS A 9 -7.36 -5.30 -12.23
CA LYS A 9 -8.22 -5.49 -13.41
C LYS A 9 -7.45 -5.94 -14.65
N ALA A 10 -6.30 -5.33 -14.94
CA ALA A 10 -5.48 -5.66 -16.10
C ALA A 10 -4.91 -7.09 -16.02
N ASN A 11 -4.58 -7.55 -14.81
CA ASN A 11 -4.03 -8.89 -14.57
C ASN A 11 -5.09 -9.94 -14.22
N LYS A 12 -6.37 -9.58 -14.22
CA LYS A 12 -7.50 -10.46 -13.84
C LYS A 12 -7.34 -11.10 -12.45
N ILE A 13 -6.77 -10.36 -11.51
CA ILE A 13 -6.60 -10.78 -10.10
C ILE A 13 -7.56 -10.03 -9.19
N PRO A 14 -7.85 -10.55 -7.98
CA PRO A 14 -8.67 -9.84 -7.00
C PRO A 14 -8.11 -8.46 -6.64
N THR A 15 -8.99 -7.49 -6.39
CA THR A 15 -8.61 -6.13 -5.98
C THR A 15 -7.70 -6.12 -4.75
N LYS A 16 -7.99 -6.98 -3.76
CA LYS A 16 -7.15 -7.18 -2.56
C LYS A 16 -5.71 -7.53 -2.92
N GLU A 17 -5.52 -8.41 -3.90
CA GLU A 17 -4.19 -8.82 -4.35
C GLU A 17 -3.45 -7.66 -5.07
N GLY A 18 -4.18 -6.84 -5.83
CA GLY A 18 -3.63 -5.60 -6.37
C GLY A 18 -3.16 -4.62 -5.30
N HIS A 19 -3.90 -4.49 -4.19
CA HIS A 19 -3.48 -3.67 -3.05
C HIS A 19 -2.25 -4.24 -2.34
N LEU A 20 -2.16 -5.57 -2.19
CA LEU A 20 -0.99 -6.24 -1.61
C LEU A 20 0.27 -6.01 -2.45
N LYS A 21 0.17 -6.18 -3.78
CA LYS A 21 1.28 -5.91 -4.71
C LYS A 21 1.67 -4.43 -4.73
N GLY A 22 0.69 -3.53 -4.62
CA GLY A 22 0.94 -2.11 -4.38
C GLY A 22 1.80 -1.94 -3.13
N PHE A 23 1.37 -2.50 -1.98
CA PHE A 23 2.13 -2.40 -0.74
C PHE A 23 3.56 -2.92 -0.84
N GLN A 24 3.77 -4.07 -1.51
CA GLN A 24 5.13 -4.58 -1.76
C GLN A 24 5.98 -3.58 -2.57
N SER A 25 5.37 -2.92 -3.55
CA SER A 25 6.05 -1.90 -4.35
C SER A 25 6.44 -0.68 -3.50
N LEU A 26 5.63 -0.32 -2.50
CA LEU A 26 5.99 0.71 -1.52
C LEU A 26 7.21 0.28 -0.69
N ILE A 27 7.21 -0.94 -0.14
CA ILE A 27 8.34 -1.45 0.65
C ILE A 27 9.64 -1.38 -0.16
N ASN A 28 9.64 -1.92 -1.37
CA ASN A 28 10.82 -1.92 -2.24
C ASN A 28 11.31 -0.49 -2.53
N MET A 29 10.39 0.46 -2.75
CA MET A 29 10.74 1.86 -2.96
C MET A 29 11.36 2.49 -1.70
N LEU A 30 10.82 2.20 -0.52
CA LEU A 30 11.40 2.67 0.75
C LEU A 30 12.81 2.10 0.98
N GLU A 31 13.04 0.83 0.64
CA GLU A 31 14.37 0.19 0.70
C GLU A 31 15.37 0.90 -0.23
N TRP A 32 14.99 1.18 -1.48
CA TRP A 32 15.85 1.95 -2.39
C TRP A 32 16.13 3.35 -1.88
N CYS A 33 15.13 4.03 -1.30
CA CYS A 33 15.34 5.35 -0.73
C CYS A 33 16.31 5.32 0.45
N LEU A 34 16.29 4.26 1.26
CA LEU A 34 17.26 4.07 2.34
C LEU A 34 18.68 3.87 1.79
N GLU A 35 18.84 3.04 0.76
CA GLU A 35 20.12 2.81 0.07
C GLU A 35 20.69 4.10 -0.56
N LEU A 36 19.81 4.96 -1.06
CA LEU A 36 20.15 6.25 -1.69
C LEU A 36 20.29 7.42 -0.70
N ASP A 37 20.24 7.15 0.61
CA ASP A 37 20.33 8.14 1.67
C ASP A 37 19.24 9.23 1.67
N ILE A 38 18.06 8.92 1.12
CA ILE A 38 16.90 9.81 1.12
C ILE A 38 16.27 9.82 2.53
N LYS A 39 16.37 10.97 3.20
CA LYS A 39 16.00 11.11 4.63
C LYS A 39 14.50 11.22 4.91
N ALA A 40 13.70 11.62 3.94
CA ALA A 40 12.28 11.88 4.15
C ALA A 40 11.45 11.52 2.92
N ILE A 41 10.34 10.83 3.16
CA ILE A 41 9.39 10.41 2.13
C ILE A 41 7.99 10.64 2.69
N THR A 42 7.09 11.20 1.88
CA THR A 42 5.67 11.32 2.22
C THR A 42 4.86 10.55 1.19
N VAL A 43 4.03 9.62 1.65
CA VAL A 43 3.23 8.76 0.78
C VAL A 43 1.75 9.01 1.02
N TYR A 44 1.01 9.22 -0.06
CA TYR A 44 -0.44 9.24 0.02
C TYR A 44 -1.00 7.81 -0.05
N ALA A 45 -1.25 7.23 1.13
CA ALA A 45 -1.70 5.86 1.29
C ALA A 45 -3.23 5.72 1.29
N PHE A 46 -3.95 6.69 1.87
CA PHE A 46 -5.42 6.67 1.97
C PHE A 46 -5.97 8.10 2.04
N SER A 47 -7.02 8.39 1.28
CA SER A 47 -7.72 9.69 1.30
C SER A 47 -9.05 9.64 2.05
N ILE A 48 -9.56 10.78 2.52
CA ILE A 48 -10.90 10.87 3.11
C ILE A 48 -11.97 10.39 2.11
N ASP A 49 -11.82 10.70 0.82
CA ASP A 49 -12.74 10.21 -0.21
C ASP A 49 -12.71 8.68 -0.37
N ASN A 50 -11.66 7.99 0.08
CA ASN A 50 -11.62 6.53 0.02
C ASN A 50 -12.58 5.87 1.01
N TYR A 51 -13.11 6.59 2.01
CA TYR A 51 -14.21 6.10 2.84
C TYR A 51 -15.52 5.92 2.07
N LYS A 52 -15.67 6.52 0.89
CA LYS A 52 -16.84 6.34 0.01
C LYS A 52 -16.83 4.99 -0.74
N ARG A 53 -15.77 4.19 -0.60
CA ARG A 53 -15.67 2.84 -1.19
C ARG A 53 -16.48 1.82 -0.38
N PRO A 54 -16.73 0.62 -0.92
CA PRO A 54 -17.41 -0.43 -0.17
C PRO A 54 -16.73 -0.68 1.19
N GLN A 55 -17.53 -0.83 2.25
CA GLN A 55 -17.03 -0.94 3.62
C GLN A 55 -16.04 -2.10 3.79
N GLU A 56 -16.30 -3.24 3.15
CA GLU A 56 -15.40 -4.40 3.15
C GLU A 56 -14.01 -4.07 2.57
N GLU A 57 -13.96 -3.25 1.52
CA GLU A 57 -12.68 -2.79 0.92
C GLU A 57 -11.93 -1.91 1.92
N VAL A 58 -12.64 -0.99 2.57
CA VAL A 58 -12.05 -0.08 3.56
C VAL A 58 -11.48 -0.85 4.75
N VAL A 59 -12.26 -1.80 5.31
CA VAL A 59 -11.81 -2.65 6.43
C VAL A 59 -10.55 -3.43 6.02
N THR A 60 -10.57 -4.06 4.85
CA THR A 60 -9.42 -4.81 4.32
C THR A 60 -8.18 -3.91 4.19
N LEU A 61 -8.34 -2.69 3.69
CA LEU A 61 -7.23 -1.73 3.55
C LEU A 61 -6.65 -1.31 4.89
N MET A 62 -7.50 -1.07 5.89
CA MET A 62 -7.06 -0.67 7.23
C MET A 62 -6.34 -1.80 7.97
N GLU A 63 -6.84 -3.03 7.87
CA GLU A 63 -6.17 -4.22 8.42
C GLU A 63 -4.79 -4.42 7.79
N MET A 64 -4.71 -4.35 6.46
CA MET A 64 -3.43 -4.44 5.74
C MET A 64 -2.45 -3.33 6.13
N ALA A 65 -2.94 -2.08 6.28
CA ALA A 65 -2.10 -0.97 6.70
C ALA A 65 -1.52 -1.21 8.10
N LYS A 66 -2.36 -1.68 9.05
CA LYS A 66 -1.93 -2.01 10.41
C LYS A 66 -0.85 -3.08 10.43
N GLU A 67 -1.07 -4.20 9.72
CA GLU A 67 -0.12 -5.31 9.65
C GLU A 67 1.24 -4.84 9.11
N LYS A 68 1.20 -4.08 8.02
CA LYS A 68 2.42 -3.72 7.32
C LYS A 68 3.21 -2.57 7.93
N ILE A 69 2.54 -1.61 8.56
CA ILE A 69 3.21 -0.58 9.35
C ILE A 69 3.94 -1.24 10.53
N ALA A 70 3.32 -2.23 11.18
CA ALA A 70 3.98 -3.01 12.22
C ALA A 70 5.24 -3.71 11.68
N GLU A 71 5.14 -4.43 10.56
CA GLU A 71 6.28 -5.08 9.90
C GLU A 71 7.45 -4.12 9.63
N LEU A 72 7.16 -2.93 9.08
CA LEU A 72 8.18 -1.89 8.82
C LEU A 72 8.81 -1.34 10.10
N SER A 73 8.04 -1.24 11.19
CA SER A 73 8.53 -0.71 12.47
C SER A 73 9.50 -1.67 13.18
N PHE A 74 9.46 -2.96 12.84
CA PHE A 74 10.31 -3.99 13.43
C PHE A 74 11.48 -4.43 12.53
N LYS A 75 11.54 -3.99 11.27
CA LYS A 75 12.71 -4.17 10.40
C LYS A 75 13.86 -3.29 10.95
N LYS A 76 14.82 -3.95 11.63
CA LYS A 76 16.12 -3.36 11.99
C LYS A 76 17.06 -3.37 10.80
#